data_AF-A0A497RT98-F1
#
_entry.id   AF-A0A497RT98-F1
#
_cell.length_a   1.000
_cell.length_b   1.000
_cell.length_c   1.000
_cell.angle_alpha   90.00
_cell.angle_beta   90.00
_cell.angle_gamma   90.00
#
_symmetry.space_group_name_H-M   'P 1'
#
loop_
_entity.id
_entity.type
_entity.pdbx_description
1 polymer ?
#
loop_
_entity_poly.entity_id
_entity_poly.type
_entity_poly.pdbx_seq_one_letter_code
_entity_poly.pdbx_strand_id
1 'polypeptide(L)' 'ASIYSDKIALVKEGRIRAIGESSEILREEILEEVYGVPVHILEFNGFRVIMPKTE' A
#
# COMPACT_ATOMS: atom_id res chain seq x y z
N ALA A 1 -10.92 -0.15 0.72
CA ALA A 1 -10.46 -1.30 1.52
C ALA A 1 -9.43 -0.84 2.56
N SER A 2 -8.25 -0.38 2.13
CA SER A 2 -7.13 0.00 3.00
C SER A 2 -7.47 0.92 4.20
N ILE A 3 -8.24 2.00 4.00
CA ILE A 3 -8.59 2.96 5.06
C ILE A 3 -9.50 2.37 6.16
N TYR A 4 -10.20 1.26 5.88
CA TYR A 4 -11.22 0.68 6.76
C TYR A 4 -10.81 -0.71 7.29
N SER A 5 -9.55 -1.08 7.15
CA SER A 5 -9.06 -2.41 7.50
C SER A 5 -7.93 -2.33 8.52
N ASP A 6 -8.09 -3.04 9.63
CA ASP A 6 -7.04 -3.16 10.66
C ASP A 6 -5.83 -3.94 10.14
N LYS A 7 -6.08 -4.92 9.26
CA LYS A 7 -5.04 -5.75 8.64
C LYS A 7 -5.25 -5.90 7.15
N ILE A 8 -4.14 -5.96 6.42
CA ILE A 8 -4.13 -6.09 4.95
C ILE A 8 -3.16 -7.20 4.56
N ALA A 9 -3.56 -7.99 3.58
CA ALA A 9 -2.69 -8.91 2.86
C ALA A 9 -2.52 -8.44 1.41
N LEU A 10 -1.27 -8.19 1.01
CA LEU A 10 -0.92 -7.88 -0.38
C LEU A 10 -0.56 -9.18 -1.09
N VAL A 11 -1.23 -9.43 -2.21
CA VAL A 11 -1.08 -10.66 -2.99
C VAL A 11 -0.63 -10.30 -4.40
N LYS A 12 0.43 -10.95 -4.87
CA LYS A 12 0.92 -10.86 -6.25
C LYS A 12 1.17 -12.28 -6.76
N GLU A 13 0.67 -12.60 -7.95
CA GLU A 13 0.85 -13.91 -8.58
C GLU A 13 0.45 -15.10 -7.69
N GLY A 14 -0.66 -14.95 -6.96
CA GLY A 14 -1.17 -15.99 -6.06
C GLY A 14 -0.34 -16.21 -4.79
N ARG A 15 0.64 -15.34 -4.50
CA ARG A 15 1.47 -15.40 -3.29
C ARG A 15 1.26 -14.17 -2.41
N ILE A 16 1.22 -14.38 -1.10
CA ILE A 16 1.20 -13.28 -0.13
C ILE A 16 2.61 -12.66 -0.11
N ARG A 17 2.72 -11.39 -0.50
CA ARG A 17 3.98 -10.62 -0.41
C ARG A 17 4.14 -9.95 0.94
N ALA A 18 3.05 -9.47 1.53
CA ALA A 18 3.06 -8.82 2.82
C ALA A 18 1.71 -9.00 3.53
N ILE A 19 1.72 -9.22 4.84
CA ILE A 19 0.51 -9.31 5.67
C ILE A 19 0.79 -8.70 7.05
N GLY A 20 -0.11 -7.86 7.54
CA GLY A 20 0.10 -7.14 8.79
C GLY A 20 -0.85 -5.97 8.95
N GLU A 21 -0.55 -5.06 9.87
CA GLU A 21 -1.33 -3.83 10.02
C GLU A 21 -1.21 -2.95 8.78
N SER A 22 -2.30 -2.24 8.45
CA SER A 22 -2.31 -1.32 7.30
C SER A 22 -1.20 -0.26 7.41
N SER A 23 -0.92 0.21 8.62
CA SER A 23 0.17 1.15 8.94
C SER A 23 1.57 0.62 8.59
N GLU A 24 1.80 -0.68 8.80
CA GLU A 24 3.07 -1.36 8.60
C GLU A 24 3.31 -1.79 7.14
N ILE A 25 2.23 -2.21 6.46
CA ILE A 25 2.26 -2.85 5.13
C ILE A 25 2.14 -1.83 3.99
N LEU A 26 1.42 -0.72 4.20
CA LEU A 26 1.28 0.34 3.20
C LEU A 26 2.52 1.24 3.23
N ARG A 27 3.61 0.75 2.65
CA ARG A 27 4.85 1.51 2.39
C ARG A 27 5.06 1.62 0.89
N GLU A 28 5.65 2.72 0.43
CA GLU A 28 5.93 2.95 -1.00
C GLU A 28 6.64 1.72 -1.60
N GLU A 29 7.75 1.30 -1.01
CA GLU A 29 8.58 0.16 -1.45
C GLU A 29 7.77 -1.12 -1.71
N ILE A 30 6.88 -1.49 -0.79
CA ILE A 30 6.09 -2.72 -0.87
C ILE A 30 5.01 -2.59 -1.95
N LEU A 31 4.36 -1.43 -2.03
CA LEU A 31 3.31 -1.16 -3.01
C LEU A 31 3.88 -1.05 -4.42
N GLU A 32 5.05 -0.43 -4.58
CA GLU A 32 5.77 -0.37 -5.86
C GLU A 32 6.10 -1.78 -6.35
N GLU A 33 6.57 -2.66 -5.47
CA GLU A 33 6.86 -4.05 -5.81
C GLU A 33 5.59 -4.83 -6.20
N VAL A 34 4.49 -4.62 -5.48
CA VAL A 34 3.22 -5.33 -5.70
C VAL A 34 2.51 -4.85 -6.96
N TYR A 35 2.38 -3.54 -7.13
CA TYR A 35 1.67 -2.93 -8.26
C TYR A 35 2.55 -2.73 -9.49
N GLY A 36 3.88 -2.79 -9.36
CA GLY A 36 4.83 -2.63 -10.45
C GLY A 36 4.97 -1.20 -10.96
N VAL A 37 4.50 -0.21 -10.20
CA VAL A 37 4.55 1.21 -10.56
C VAL A 37 5.00 2.03 -9.36
N PRO A 38 5.76 3.13 -9.56
CA PRO A 38 6.13 4.01 -8.47
C PRO A 38 4.88 4.64 -7.82
N VAL A 39 4.83 4.70 -6.49
CA VAL A 39 3.70 5.26 -5.75
C VAL A 39 4.15 6.21 -4.66
N HIS A 40 3.35 7.26 -4.43
CA HIS A 40 3.48 8.15 -3.28
C HIS A 40 2.41 7.86 -2.23
N ILE A 41 2.84 7.88 -0.96
CA ILE A 41 1.93 7.86 0.18
C ILE A 41 1.96 9.23 0.85
N LEU A 42 0.81 9.90 0.84
CA LEU A 42 0.62 11.20 1.47
C LEU A 42 -0.28 11.05 2.68
N GLU A 43 0.02 11.79 3.74
CA GLU A 43 -0.87 11.94 4.89
C GLU A 43 -1.59 13.28 4.81
N PHE A 44 -2.91 13.25 4.67
CA PHE A 44 -3.75 14.43 4.52
C PHE A 44 -4.98 14.33 5.40
N ASN A 45 -5.17 15.28 6.32
CA ASN A 45 -6.26 15.29 7.30
C ASN A 45 -6.41 13.98 8.10
N GLY A 46 -5.29 13.32 8.44
CA GLY A 46 -5.27 12.02 9.14
C GLY A 46 -5.62 10.82 8.25
N PHE A 47 -5.84 11.03 6.95
CA PHE A 47 -6.03 9.98 5.96
C PHE A 47 -4.73 9.73 5.20
N ARG A 48 -4.39 8.45 5.01
CA ARG A 48 -3.34 8.05 4.06
C ARG A 48 -3.93 7.95 2.65
N VAL A 49 -3.36 8.71 1.73
CA VAL A 49 -3.72 8.74 0.32
C VAL A 49 -2.58 8.13 -0.48
N ILE A 50 -2.89 7.13 -1.31
CA ILE A 50 -1.92 6.43 -2.16
C ILE A 50 -2.18 6.86 -3.59
N MET A 51 -1.17 7.40 -4.27
CA MET A 51 -1.28 7.82 -5.66
C MET A 51 -0.07 7.35 -6.47
N PRO A 52 -0.23 6.98 -7.74
CA PRO A 52 0.90 6.69 -8.61
C PRO A 52 1.75 7.95 -8.82
N LYS A 53 3.08 7.78 -8.92
CA LYS A 53 3.96 8.85 -9.39
C LYS A 53 3.81 8.94 -10.90
N THR A 54 3.18 9.99 -11.39
CA THR A 54 3.19 10.36 -12.81
C THR A 54 4.33 11.35 -13.01
N GLU A 55 5.26 11.04 -13.92
CA GLU A 55 6.18 12.04 -14.49
C GLU A 55 5.43 13.06 -15.35
#